data_AF-X0Y052-F1
#
_entry.id   AF-X0Y052-F1
#
_cell.length_a   1.000
_cell.length_b   1.000
_cell.length_c   1.000
_cell.angle_alpha   90.00
_cell.angle_beta   90.00
_cell.angle_gamma   90.00
#
_symmetry.space_group_name_H-M   'P 1'
#
loop_
_entity.id
_entity.type
_entity.pdbx_description
1 polymer ?
#
loop_
_entity_poly.entity_id
_entity_poly.type
_entity_poly.pdbx_seq_one_letter_code
_entity_poly.pdbx_strand_id
1 'polypeptide(L)'
;IRAQRIDEVNQRIKTIIETHEEISRISILDKEGIIIASSREGTGIDKSTHEAFLKGREGVFIGDLHLSLFTNKYVLSISASVLLNNQFAGVLVINIDADKELFKITTDRTGLGETGEVYLVNKDGYMITSSRFIDEVLLKQKVDLKVYQHEEDDGDTIDIHIDYRGIEVLSVHTYIPEMDWYLIAQIDTEEAFAP
;
A
#
# COMPACT_ATOMS: atom_id res chain seq x y z
N ILE A 1 20.59 -26.90 18.31
CA ILE A 1 19.91 -27.06 17.00
C ILE A 1 18.82 -26.00 16.77
N ARG A 2 17.78 -25.89 17.63
CA ARG A 2 16.68 -24.90 17.43
C ARG A 2 17.17 -23.43 17.45
N ALA A 3 18.01 -23.07 18.43
CA ALA A 3 18.57 -21.71 18.53
C ALA A 3 19.40 -21.34 17.28
N GLN A 4 20.33 -22.22 16.88
CA GLN A 4 21.18 -22.02 15.71
C GLN A 4 20.40 -21.80 14.39
N ARG A 5 19.28 -22.51 14.20
CA ARG A 5 18.42 -22.32 13.01
C ARG A 5 17.68 -20.98 13.03
N ILE A 6 17.27 -20.50 14.20
CA ILE A 6 16.65 -19.17 14.35
C ILE A 6 17.68 -18.08 14.06
N ASP A 7 18.92 -18.27 14.49
CA ASP A 7 20.02 -17.34 14.20
C ASP A 7 20.28 -17.24 12.70
N GLU A 8 20.31 -18.36 11.97
CA GLU A 8 20.44 -18.38 10.50
C GLU A 8 19.31 -17.62 9.79
N VAL A 9 18.06 -17.81 10.24
CA VAL A 9 16.89 -17.09 9.70
C VAL A 9 17.00 -15.59 9.98
N ASN A 10 17.35 -15.21 11.20
CA ASN A 10 17.53 -13.80 11.57
C ASN A 10 18.65 -13.14 10.77
N GLN A 11 19.76 -13.84 10.51
CA GLN A 11 20.84 -13.35 9.66
C GLN A 11 20.37 -13.13 8.22
N ARG A 12 19.63 -14.07 7.64
CA ARG A 12 19.06 -13.88 6.29
C ARG A 12 18.12 -12.68 6.21
N ILE A 13 17.21 -12.57 7.19
CA ILE A 13 16.29 -11.44 7.29
C ILE A 13 17.08 -10.12 7.36
N LYS A 14 18.14 -10.07 8.17
CA LYS A 14 19.00 -8.90 8.32
C LYS A 14 19.67 -8.52 6.99
N THR A 15 20.27 -9.49 6.29
CA THR A 15 20.90 -9.25 4.98
C THR A 15 19.90 -8.70 3.94
N ILE A 16 18.67 -9.19 3.92
CA ILE A 16 17.65 -8.70 2.99
C ILE A 16 17.34 -7.22 3.25
N ILE A 17 17.10 -6.84 4.51
CA ILE A 17 16.76 -5.46 4.86
C ILE A 17 17.94 -4.50 4.68
N GLU A 18 19.17 -4.98 4.88
CA GLU A 18 20.38 -4.17 4.61
C GLU A 18 20.61 -3.92 3.12
N THR A 19 20.01 -4.74 2.23
CA THR A 19 20.17 -4.63 0.77
C THR A 19 18.96 -4.01 0.07
N HIS A 20 17.80 -3.97 0.73
CA HIS A 20 16.53 -3.46 0.22
C HIS A 20 16.00 -2.40 1.17
N GLU A 21 16.31 -1.15 0.86
CA GLU A 21 16.07 -0.04 1.77
C GLU A 21 14.59 0.31 1.95
N GLU A 22 13.74 -0.10 1.00
CA GLU A 22 12.29 0.02 1.00
C GLU A 22 11.62 -0.92 2.01
N ILE A 23 12.29 -2.02 2.38
CA ILE A 23 11.76 -2.98 3.34
C ILE A 23 12.04 -2.49 4.75
N SER A 24 10.99 -2.01 5.43
CA SER A 24 11.10 -1.51 6.79
C SER A 24 11.07 -2.61 7.84
N ARG A 25 10.43 -3.74 7.55
CA ARG A 25 10.39 -4.90 8.44
C ARG A 25 10.11 -6.20 7.70
N ILE A 26 10.73 -7.29 8.17
CA ILE A 26 10.34 -8.66 7.85
C ILE A 26 10.05 -9.38 9.16
N SER A 27 8.96 -10.14 9.20
CA SER A 27 8.60 -11.00 10.33
C SER A 27 8.03 -12.34 9.88
N ILE A 28 8.29 -13.38 10.66
CA ILE A 28 7.75 -14.72 10.46
C ILE A 28 6.88 -15.06 11.66
N LEU A 29 5.65 -15.45 11.37
CA LEU A 29 4.65 -15.88 12.34
C LEU A 29 4.54 -17.39 12.30
N ASP A 30 4.33 -18.04 13.44
CA ASP A 30 4.01 -19.47 13.51
C ASP A 30 2.56 -19.77 13.10
N LYS A 31 2.11 -21.01 13.33
CA LYS A 31 0.77 -21.45 12.90
C LYS A 31 -0.33 -20.78 13.70
N GLU A 32 -0.02 -20.33 14.90
CA GLU A 32 -0.90 -19.69 15.86
C GLU A 32 -0.96 -18.18 15.65
N GLY A 33 -0.04 -17.61 14.85
CA GLY A 33 0.03 -16.18 14.55
C GLY A 33 0.96 -15.42 15.48
N ILE A 34 1.81 -16.11 16.22
CA ILE A 34 2.81 -15.51 17.10
C ILE A 34 4.06 -15.22 16.29
N ILE A 35 4.62 -14.02 16.42
CA ILE A 35 5.88 -13.66 15.76
C ILE A 35 7.04 -14.48 16.38
N ILE A 36 7.70 -15.31 15.58
CA ILE A 36 8.82 -16.17 16.02
C ILE A 36 10.19 -15.68 15.53
N ALA A 37 10.23 -14.86 14.48
CA ALA A 37 11.42 -14.19 13.98
C ALA A 37 11.04 -12.83 13.40
N SER A 38 11.87 -11.82 13.57
CA SER A 38 11.58 -10.46 13.11
C SER A 38 12.88 -9.66 12.99
N SER A 39 12.96 -8.79 11.99
CA SER A 39 14.10 -7.88 11.81
C SER A 39 14.15 -6.71 12.79
N ARG A 40 13.02 -6.44 13.44
CA ARG A 40 12.84 -5.46 14.51
C ARG A 40 12.24 -6.15 15.73
N GLU A 41 12.19 -5.46 16.86
CA GLU A 41 11.52 -5.97 18.06
C GLU A 41 10.07 -6.41 17.78
N GLY A 42 9.58 -7.37 18.57
CA GLY A 42 8.19 -7.85 18.47
C GLY A 42 8.01 -9.36 18.41
N THR A 43 9.07 -10.15 18.56
CA THR A 43 8.93 -11.61 18.80
C THR A 43 8.04 -11.86 20.02
N GLY A 44 7.13 -12.84 19.92
CA GLY A 44 6.14 -13.17 20.94
C GLY A 44 4.84 -12.37 20.88
N ILE A 45 4.75 -11.33 20.04
CA ILE A 45 3.49 -10.61 19.82
C ILE A 45 2.51 -11.49 19.06
N ASP A 46 1.28 -11.55 19.55
CA ASP A 46 0.15 -12.21 18.91
C ASP A 46 -0.44 -11.34 17.78
N LYS A 47 -0.47 -11.91 16.58
CA LYS A 47 -1.06 -11.32 15.36
C LYS A 47 -2.10 -12.27 14.74
N SER A 48 -2.61 -13.23 15.49
CA SER A 48 -3.59 -14.23 15.05
C SER A 48 -4.88 -13.63 14.45
N THR A 49 -5.25 -12.43 14.87
CA THR A 49 -6.43 -11.69 14.37
C THR A 49 -6.09 -10.64 13.32
N HIS A 50 -4.80 -10.42 13.04
CA HIS A 50 -4.37 -9.41 12.08
C HIS A 50 -4.61 -9.89 10.65
N GLU A 51 -5.08 -9.01 9.78
CA GLU A 51 -5.44 -9.36 8.40
C GLU A 51 -4.27 -9.98 7.63
N ALA A 52 -3.08 -9.37 7.72
CA ALA A 52 -1.87 -9.92 7.11
C ALA A 52 -1.59 -11.39 7.48
N PHE A 53 -1.96 -11.83 8.69
CA PHE A 53 -1.82 -13.24 9.08
C PHE A 53 -2.96 -14.09 8.51
N LEU A 54 -4.21 -13.65 8.71
CA LEU A 54 -5.41 -14.37 8.29
C LEU A 54 -5.42 -14.61 6.77
N LYS A 55 -5.19 -13.55 5.99
CA LYS A 55 -5.14 -13.58 4.52
C LYS A 55 -3.85 -14.21 4.00
N GLY A 56 -2.71 -13.87 4.62
CA GLY A 56 -1.41 -14.46 4.26
C GLY A 56 -1.34 -15.97 4.49
N ARG A 57 -2.19 -16.53 5.35
CA ARG A 57 -2.34 -17.99 5.51
C ARG A 57 -3.01 -18.65 4.30
N GLU A 58 -3.89 -17.94 3.61
CA GLU A 58 -4.68 -18.44 2.47
C GLU A 58 -3.92 -18.34 1.13
N GLY A 59 -2.95 -17.43 1.04
CA GLY A 59 -2.14 -17.21 -0.16
C GLY A 59 -1.25 -15.97 -0.03
N VAL A 60 -0.80 -15.44 -1.17
CA VAL A 60 -0.19 -14.11 -1.20
C VAL A 60 -1.27 -13.08 -0.96
N PHE A 61 -1.05 -12.19 -0.01
CA PHE A 61 -1.92 -11.08 0.33
C PHE A 61 -1.13 -9.78 0.34
N ILE A 62 -1.69 -8.74 -0.25
CA ILE A 62 -1.15 -7.39 -0.19
C ILE A 62 -2.21 -6.55 0.53
N GLY A 63 -1.86 -6.02 1.69
CA GLY A 63 -2.74 -5.22 2.53
C GLY A 63 -2.68 -3.74 2.18
N ASP A 64 -3.74 -3.03 2.55
CA ASP A 64 -3.85 -1.58 2.34
C ASP A 64 -2.82 -0.78 3.15
N LEU A 65 -2.69 0.51 2.82
CA LEU A 65 -1.81 1.43 3.52
C LEU A 65 -2.22 1.55 4.99
N HIS A 66 -1.26 1.41 5.90
CA HIS A 66 -1.52 1.57 7.33
C HIS A 66 -0.28 2.12 8.06
N LEU A 67 -0.50 2.61 9.27
CA LEU A 67 0.58 3.14 10.10
C LEU A 67 1.32 1.99 10.81
N SER A 68 2.64 1.93 10.61
CA SER A 68 3.51 1.04 11.37
C SER A 68 3.71 1.57 12.79
N LEU A 69 3.29 0.80 13.80
CA LEU A 69 3.49 1.15 15.21
C LEU A 69 4.96 1.14 15.66
N PHE A 70 5.87 0.61 14.83
CA PHE A 70 7.30 0.51 15.14
C PHE A 70 8.11 1.68 14.58
N THR A 71 7.71 2.19 13.42
CA THR A 71 8.43 3.28 12.70
C THR A 71 7.64 4.57 12.67
N ASN A 72 6.35 4.54 13.03
CA ASN A 72 5.40 5.64 12.87
C ASN A 72 5.34 6.18 11.43
N LYS A 73 5.59 5.30 10.46
CA LYS A 73 5.51 5.57 9.02
C LYS A 73 4.37 4.79 8.39
N TYR A 74 3.85 5.30 7.28
CA TYR A 74 2.92 4.56 6.45
C TYR A 74 3.64 3.44 5.70
N VAL A 75 3.08 2.24 5.77
CA VAL A 75 3.64 1.04 5.15
C VAL A 75 2.55 0.24 4.44
N LEU A 76 2.98 -0.55 3.46
CA LEU A 76 2.19 -1.63 2.87
C LEU A 76 2.68 -2.96 3.45
N SER A 77 1.76 -3.87 3.76
CA SER A 77 2.11 -5.22 4.20
C SER A 77 1.89 -6.21 3.06
N ILE A 78 2.91 -6.97 2.72
CA ILE A 78 2.80 -8.16 1.88
C ILE A 78 2.95 -9.38 2.79
N SER A 79 2.06 -10.35 2.68
CA SER A 79 2.16 -11.59 3.43
C SER A 79 1.92 -12.82 2.57
N ALA A 80 2.54 -13.92 2.96
CA ALA A 80 2.43 -15.19 2.25
C ALA A 80 2.63 -16.39 3.18
N SER A 81 1.96 -17.50 2.85
CA SER A 81 2.04 -18.73 3.63
C SER A 81 3.42 -19.36 3.50
N VAL A 82 4.01 -19.77 4.63
CA VAL A 82 5.21 -20.59 4.67
C VAL A 82 4.78 -22.05 4.75
N LEU A 83 5.23 -22.87 3.80
CA LEU A 83 4.91 -24.29 3.74
C LEU A 83 6.12 -25.15 4.08
N LEU A 84 5.94 -26.18 4.91
CA LEU A 84 6.92 -27.22 5.18
C LEU A 84 6.31 -28.57 4.82
N ASN A 85 6.93 -29.30 3.88
CA ASN A 85 6.39 -30.57 3.37
C ASN A 85 4.93 -30.45 2.92
N ASN A 86 4.60 -29.36 2.21
CA ASN A 86 3.25 -29.04 1.75
C ASN A 86 2.20 -28.84 2.86
N GLN A 87 2.65 -28.63 4.10
CA GLN A 87 1.79 -28.29 5.24
C GLN A 87 2.06 -26.86 5.69
N PHE A 88 0.99 -26.15 6.05
CA PHE A 88 1.09 -24.81 6.62
C PHE A 88 1.99 -24.80 7.86
N ALA A 89 3.02 -23.96 7.82
CA ALA A 89 4.04 -23.81 8.85
C ALA A 89 4.00 -22.44 9.53
N GLY A 90 3.33 -21.45 8.93
CA GLY A 90 3.30 -20.07 9.41
C GLY A 90 3.10 -19.07 8.28
N VAL A 91 3.32 -17.78 8.55
CA VAL A 91 3.18 -16.69 7.58
C VAL A 91 4.42 -15.81 7.59
N LEU A 92 4.93 -15.48 6.41
CA LEU A 92 5.91 -14.41 6.21
C LEU A 92 5.15 -13.10 6.02
N VAL A 93 5.55 -12.04 6.72
CA VAL A 93 5.03 -10.67 6.55
C VAL A 93 6.21 -9.74 6.28
N ILE A 94 6.11 -8.97 5.20
CA ILE A 94 7.06 -7.95 4.78
C ILE A 94 6.33 -6.61 4.80
N ASN A 95 6.89 -5.63 5.50
CA ASN A 95 6.39 -4.25 5.47
C ASN A 95 7.32 -3.40 4.60
N ILE A 96 6.73 -2.69 3.65
CA ILE A 96 7.42 -1.80 2.72
C ILE A 96 7.04 -0.37 3.09
N ASP A 97 8.05 0.49 3.25
CA ASP A 97 7.91 1.93 3.49
C ASP A 97 7.29 2.59 2.24
N ALA A 98 6.06 3.10 2.37
CA ALA A 98 5.30 3.63 1.22
C ALA A 98 5.90 4.92 0.65
N ASP A 99 6.62 5.69 1.47
CA ASP A 99 7.33 6.90 1.08
C ASP A 99 8.49 6.64 0.12
N LYS A 100 9.09 5.44 0.18
CA LYS A 100 10.25 5.09 -0.64
C LYS A 100 9.91 4.69 -2.06
N GLU A 101 8.74 4.10 -2.30
CA GLU A 101 8.38 3.59 -3.62
C GLU A 101 7.08 4.22 -4.12
N LEU A 102 5.97 3.99 -3.40
CA LEU A 102 4.64 4.40 -3.85
C LEU A 102 4.55 5.92 -4.05
N PHE A 103 5.00 6.70 -3.06
CA PHE A 103 4.87 8.15 -3.12
C PHE A 103 5.77 8.76 -4.20
N LYS A 104 6.94 8.17 -4.47
CA LYS A 104 7.82 8.69 -5.54
C LYS A 104 7.14 8.64 -6.91
N ILE A 105 6.38 7.58 -7.18
CA ILE A 105 5.67 7.41 -8.45
C ILE A 105 4.57 8.46 -8.60
N THR A 106 3.72 8.65 -7.59
CA THR A 106 2.59 9.60 -7.67
C THR A 106 3.00 11.06 -7.49
N THR A 107 4.20 11.33 -6.96
CA THR A 107 4.71 12.69 -6.80
C THR A 107 5.62 13.16 -7.93
N ASP A 108 5.91 12.32 -8.92
CA ASP A 108 6.54 12.79 -10.16
C ASP A 108 5.52 13.61 -10.97
N ARG A 109 5.79 14.91 -11.07
CA ARG A 109 4.91 15.88 -11.74
C ARG A 109 5.35 16.18 -13.15
N THR A 110 6.34 15.46 -13.66
CA THR A 110 6.88 15.69 -14.99
C THR A 110 5.77 15.51 -16.03
N GLY A 111 5.48 16.58 -16.79
CA GLY A 111 4.44 16.55 -17.82
C GLY A 111 3.00 16.70 -17.31
N LEU A 112 2.77 16.93 -16.01
CA LEU A 112 1.43 17.16 -15.45
C LEU A 112 1.01 18.65 -15.45
N GLY A 113 1.85 19.55 -15.93
CA GLY A 113 1.57 20.98 -15.89
C GLY A 113 1.49 21.55 -14.47
N GLU A 114 0.82 22.69 -14.34
CA GLU A 114 0.75 23.45 -13.09
C GLU A 114 -0.28 22.87 -12.12
N THR A 115 -1.36 22.30 -12.64
CA THR A 115 -2.52 21.81 -11.87
C THR A 115 -2.75 20.31 -11.98
N GLY A 116 -2.05 19.60 -12.86
CA GLY A 116 -2.23 18.15 -12.97
C GLY A 116 -1.73 17.40 -11.74
N GLU A 117 -2.45 16.35 -11.37
CA GLU A 117 -2.18 15.53 -10.19
C GLU A 117 -2.50 14.07 -10.48
N VAL A 118 -1.65 13.16 -9.97
CA VAL A 118 -1.90 11.73 -9.97
C VAL A 118 -1.88 11.24 -8.53
N TYR A 119 -2.90 10.49 -8.12
CA TYR A 119 -2.98 9.93 -6.77
C TYR A 119 -3.72 8.60 -6.75
N LEU A 120 -3.51 7.84 -5.67
CA LEU A 120 -4.21 6.60 -5.40
C LEU A 120 -5.24 6.77 -4.29
N VAL A 121 -6.35 6.07 -4.45
CA VAL A 121 -7.45 5.99 -3.49
C VAL A 121 -7.77 4.53 -3.22
N ASN A 122 -8.00 4.16 -1.96
CA ASN A 122 -8.44 2.81 -1.62
C ASN A 122 -9.94 2.60 -1.89
N LYS A 123 -10.43 1.37 -1.75
CA LYS A 123 -11.83 0.99 -1.96
C LYS A 123 -12.86 1.79 -1.16
N ASP A 124 -12.45 2.34 -0.01
CA ASP A 124 -13.31 3.11 0.88
C ASP A 124 -13.35 4.62 0.51
N GLY A 125 -12.60 5.01 -0.53
CA GLY A 125 -12.50 6.36 -1.03
C GLY A 125 -11.42 7.20 -0.33
N TYR A 126 -10.55 6.62 0.49
CA TYR A 126 -9.49 7.38 1.17
C TYR A 126 -8.21 7.47 0.34
N MET A 127 -7.63 8.66 0.26
CA MET A 127 -6.33 8.85 -0.38
C MET A 127 -5.23 8.07 0.34
N ILE A 128 -4.44 7.32 -0.43
CA ILE A 128 -3.29 6.54 0.06
C ILE A 128 -1.96 7.07 -0.46
N THR A 129 -1.96 8.13 -1.26
CA THR A 129 -0.76 8.89 -1.64
C THR A 129 -0.92 10.37 -1.29
N SER A 130 0.19 11.08 -1.23
CA SER A 130 0.19 12.52 -0.96
C SER A 130 -0.48 13.30 -2.08
N SER A 131 -1.15 14.40 -1.73
CA SER A 131 -1.63 15.40 -2.67
C SER A 131 -0.56 16.47 -2.90
N ARG A 132 -0.57 17.10 -4.08
CA ARG A 132 0.26 18.29 -4.37
C ARG A 132 -0.30 19.59 -3.79
N PHE A 133 -1.55 19.59 -3.37
CA PHE A 133 -2.30 20.78 -2.96
C PHE A 133 -2.59 20.83 -1.46
N ILE A 134 -2.74 19.66 -0.82
CA ILE A 134 -3.12 19.55 0.58
C ILE A 134 -2.15 18.62 1.31
N ASP A 135 -1.60 19.11 2.43
CA ASP A 135 -0.79 18.30 3.33
C ASP A 135 -1.66 17.35 4.18
N GLU A 136 -1.05 16.27 4.67
CA GLU A 136 -1.69 15.31 5.59
C GLU A 136 -2.95 14.60 5.06
N VAL A 137 -3.09 14.42 3.74
CA VAL A 137 -4.27 13.75 3.14
C VAL A 137 -4.33 12.24 3.37
N LEU A 138 -3.19 11.59 3.64
CA LEU A 138 -3.07 10.12 3.74
C LEU A 138 -4.04 9.53 4.78
N LEU A 139 -4.93 8.65 4.32
CA LEU A 139 -6.00 8.00 5.10
C LEU A 139 -6.96 8.97 5.80
N LYS A 140 -7.00 10.24 5.38
CA LYS A 140 -7.88 11.29 5.94
C LYS A 140 -8.77 11.92 4.88
N GLN A 141 -8.22 12.25 3.72
CA GLN A 141 -8.97 12.85 2.62
C GLN A 141 -9.81 11.79 1.92
N LYS A 142 -11.11 12.07 1.81
CA LYS A 142 -12.05 11.19 1.10
C LYS A 142 -12.36 11.76 -0.29
N VAL A 143 -12.40 10.88 -1.28
CA VAL A 143 -12.81 11.13 -2.66
C VAL A 143 -14.11 10.38 -2.91
N ASP A 144 -15.06 11.02 -3.58
CA ASP A 144 -16.32 10.35 -3.95
C ASP A 144 -16.07 9.42 -5.15
N LEU A 145 -15.97 8.13 -4.89
CA LEU A 145 -15.71 7.14 -5.95
C LEU A 145 -16.87 6.96 -6.92
N LYS A 146 -18.07 7.47 -6.62
CA LYS A 146 -19.24 7.34 -7.50
C LYS A 146 -19.05 8.01 -8.85
N VAL A 147 -18.19 9.02 -8.92
CA VAL A 147 -17.89 9.72 -10.18
C VAL A 147 -17.14 8.81 -11.17
N TYR A 148 -16.50 7.74 -10.67
CA TYR A 148 -15.71 6.79 -11.44
C TYR A 148 -16.42 5.44 -11.64
N GLN A 149 -17.63 5.26 -11.11
CA GLN A 149 -18.39 4.02 -11.22
C GLN A 149 -19.36 4.12 -12.40
N HIS A 150 -18.84 3.90 -13.61
CA HIS A 150 -19.66 3.84 -14.82
C HIS A 150 -20.15 2.41 -15.10
N GLU A 151 -21.34 2.25 -15.68
CA GLU A 151 -21.88 0.93 -16.06
C GLU A 151 -21.03 0.24 -17.14
N GLU A 152 -20.32 1.04 -17.95
CA GLU A 152 -19.36 0.61 -18.99
C GLU A 152 -18.00 1.29 -18.73
N ASP A 153 -17.39 1.04 -17.57
CA ASP A 153 -16.04 1.52 -17.26
C ASP A 153 -14.98 0.65 -17.97
N ASP A 154 -14.45 1.15 -19.09
CA ASP A 154 -13.34 0.54 -19.83
C ASP A 154 -11.96 1.08 -19.43
N GLY A 155 -11.90 1.99 -18.44
CA GLY A 155 -10.68 2.63 -17.97
C GLY A 155 -10.20 3.80 -18.84
N ASP A 156 -10.90 4.12 -19.93
CA ASP A 156 -10.58 5.24 -20.84
C ASP A 156 -11.62 6.38 -20.78
N THR A 157 -12.56 6.29 -19.83
CA THR A 157 -13.60 7.31 -19.67
C THR A 157 -13.02 8.57 -19.05
N ILE A 158 -13.25 9.70 -19.71
CA ILE A 158 -12.89 11.03 -19.23
C ILE A 158 -14.10 11.65 -18.54
N ASP A 159 -13.92 12.03 -17.28
CA ASP A 159 -14.94 12.67 -16.47
C ASP A 159 -14.61 14.15 -16.25
N ILE A 160 -15.64 15.01 -16.29
CA ILE A 160 -15.56 16.40 -15.81
C ILE A 160 -16.43 16.50 -14.56
N HIS A 161 -15.80 16.81 -13.43
CA HIS A 161 -16.48 16.88 -12.14
C HIS A 161 -15.77 17.82 -11.17
N ILE A 162 -16.39 18.06 -10.01
CA ILE A 162 -15.79 18.84 -8.92
C ILE A 162 -14.98 17.92 -8.02
N ASP A 163 -13.68 18.15 -7.91
CA ASP A 163 -12.78 17.31 -7.13
C ASP A 163 -12.84 17.58 -5.61
N TYR A 164 -11.97 16.91 -4.86
CA TYR A 164 -11.88 17.04 -3.41
C TYR A 164 -11.47 18.45 -2.93
N ARG A 165 -10.93 19.31 -3.80
CA ARG A 165 -10.60 20.72 -3.51
C ARG A 165 -11.78 21.64 -3.77
N GLY A 166 -12.85 21.14 -4.38
CA GLY A 166 -13.97 21.97 -4.84
C GLY A 166 -13.70 22.65 -6.20
N ILE A 167 -12.73 22.14 -6.97
CA ILE A 167 -12.32 22.70 -8.27
C ILE A 167 -12.85 21.79 -9.38
N GLU A 168 -13.27 22.37 -10.50
CA GLU A 168 -13.66 21.58 -11.68
C GLU A 168 -12.42 21.02 -12.37
N VAL A 169 -12.40 19.70 -12.55
CA VAL A 169 -11.26 18.97 -13.12
C VAL A 169 -11.71 18.10 -14.29
N LEU A 170 -10.78 17.86 -15.21
CA LEU A 170 -10.82 16.77 -16.17
C LEU A 170 -10.05 15.59 -15.55
N SER A 171 -10.68 14.41 -15.44
CA SER A 171 -10.09 13.25 -14.77
C SER A 171 -10.25 11.96 -15.57
N VAL A 172 -9.29 11.06 -15.40
CA VAL A 172 -9.36 9.65 -15.80
C VAL A 172 -8.95 8.78 -14.62
N HIS A 173 -9.40 7.53 -14.60
CA HIS A 173 -9.04 6.58 -13.57
C HIS A 173 -8.72 5.19 -14.11
N THR A 174 -8.00 4.41 -13.30
CA THR A 174 -7.77 2.99 -13.54
C THR A 174 -7.98 2.24 -12.23
N TYR A 175 -8.87 1.25 -12.24
CA TYR A 175 -9.06 0.35 -11.12
C TYR A 175 -7.95 -0.71 -11.08
N ILE A 176 -7.41 -0.97 -9.88
CA ILE A 176 -6.36 -1.95 -9.59
C ILE A 176 -7.01 -3.09 -8.78
N PRO A 177 -7.45 -4.18 -9.44
CA PRO A 177 -8.29 -5.21 -8.80
C PRO A 177 -7.61 -5.93 -7.64
N GLU A 178 -6.29 -6.12 -7.69
CA GLU A 178 -5.55 -6.85 -6.66
C GLU A 178 -5.62 -6.18 -5.29
N MET A 179 -5.78 -4.85 -5.26
CA MET A 179 -5.78 -4.03 -4.05
C MET A 179 -7.13 -3.37 -3.76
N ASP A 180 -8.09 -3.49 -4.68
CA ASP A 180 -9.28 -2.65 -4.74
C ASP A 180 -8.94 -1.14 -4.70
N TRP A 181 -7.91 -0.72 -5.43
CA TRP A 181 -7.48 0.68 -5.48
C TRP A 181 -7.88 1.36 -6.78
N TYR A 182 -7.92 2.69 -6.77
CA TYR A 182 -8.15 3.51 -7.95
C TYR A 182 -6.95 4.44 -8.12
N LEU A 183 -6.27 4.37 -9.27
CA LEU A 183 -5.32 5.36 -9.72
C LEU A 183 -6.09 6.45 -10.45
N ILE A 184 -6.00 7.69 -9.98
CA ILE A 184 -6.71 8.83 -10.56
C ILE A 184 -5.67 9.81 -11.08
N ALA A 185 -5.82 10.23 -12.33
CA ALA A 185 -5.09 11.33 -12.92
C ALA A 185 -6.08 12.44 -13.26
N GLN A 186 -5.82 13.66 -12.80
CA GLN A 186 -6.71 14.80 -13.02
C GLN A 186 -5.93 16.08 -13.30
N ILE A 187 -6.57 17.05 -13.94
CA ILE A 187 -6.05 18.39 -14.22
C ILE A 187 -7.19 19.42 -14.14
N ASP A 188 -6.92 20.64 -13.69
CA ASP A 188 -7.95 21.68 -13.61
C ASP A 188 -8.44 22.02 -15.03
N THR A 189 -9.76 22.16 -15.22
CA THR A 189 -10.32 22.41 -16.56
C THR A 189 -9.83 23.72 -17.16
N GLU A 190 -9.55 24.73 -16.31
CA GLU A 190 -8.97 26.00 -16.74
C GLU A 190 -7.61 25.85 -17.44
N GLU A 191 -6.76 24.93 -16.98
CA GLU A 191 -5.46 24.66 -17.63
C GLU A 191 -5.63 23.73 -18.83
N ALA A 192 -6.44 22.68 -18.69
CA ALA A 192 -6.64 21.68 -19.76
C ALA A 192 -7.19 22.28 -21.06
N PHE A 193 -8.02 23.32 -20.95
CA PHE A 193 -8.64 24.00 -22.09
C PHE A 193 -7.99 25.34 -22.42
N ALA A 194 -6.87 25.70 -21.77
CA ALA A 194 -6.12 26.89 -22.12
C ALA A 194 -5.52 26.78 -23.54
N PRO A 195 -5.47 27.89 -24.31
CA PRO A 195 -5.02 27.90 -25.70
C PRO A 195 -3.51 27.73 -25.87
#